data_AF-A0A1C6YVU6-F1
#
_entry.id   AF-A0A1C6YVU6-F1
#
_cell.length_a   1.000
_cell.length_b   1.000
_cell.length_c   1.000
_cell.angle_alpha   90.00
_cell.angle_beta   90.00
_cell.angle_gamma   90.00
#
_symmetry.space_group_name_H-M   'P 1'
#
loop_
_entity.id
_entity.type
_entity.pdbx_description
1 polymer ?
#
loop_
_entity_poly.entity_id
_entity_poly.type
_entity_poly.pdbx_seq_one_letter_code
_entity_poly.pdbx_strand_id
1 'polypeptide(L)'
;MIKSHRRKCAICREWFIPRFQNERWCCPEHGEELGVRLNLKNREKAIKALETKRRQEQKKKKDKLKIRKLSVKPLSYFAKQAQTEFNAYIRERDSAEPCISCGRLHNGQYHAGHFRTVGANPELRFDEDNCHKQCAPCNNHLSGNIAGYQPNLIAKIGTERFNRLS
;
A
#
# COMPACT_ATOMS: atom_id res chain seq x y z
N MET A 1 23.45 48.89 46.29
CA MET A 1 23.69 49.33 44.89
C MET A 1 22.99 48.36 43.95
N ILE A 2 21.98 48.80 43.20
CA ILE A 2 21.31 47.96 42.19
C ILE A 2 22.26 47.85 40.99
N LYS A 3 22.81 46.65 40.74
CA LYS A 3 23.67 46.43 39.56
C LYS A 3 22.84 46.64 38.30
N SER A 4 23.20 47.62 37.47
CA SER A 4 22.53 47.83 36.18
C SER A 4 22.72 46.58 35.32
N HIS A 5 21.64 45.89 34.98
CA HIS A 5 21.71 44.66 34.20
C HIS A 5 22.07 44.99 32.73
N ARG A 6 23.35 44.89 32.38
CA ARG A 6 23.83 45.09 31.00
C ARG A 6 23.58 43.85 30.13
N ARG A 7 23.33 44.05 28.83
CA ARG A 7 23.17 42.96 27.85
C ARG A 7 23.81 43.32 26.51
N LYS A 8 23.99 42.34 25.62
CA LYS A 8 24.46 42.57 24.25
C LYS A 8 23.30 42.91 23.31
N CYS A 9 23.50 43.87 22.41
CA CYS A 9 22.57 44.21 21.34
C CYS A 9 22.37 43.03 20.39
N ALA A 10 21.13 42.78 19.97
CA ALA A 10 20.80 41.69 19.05
C ALA A 10 21.28 41.92 17.60
N ILE A 11 21.62 43.17 17.24
CA ILE A 11 22.13 43.56 15.93
C ILE A 11 23.66 43.68 15.96
N CYS A 12 24.21 44.74 16.56
CA CYS A 12 25.66 45.03 16.57
C CYS A 12 26.49 44.25 17.62
N ARG A 13 25.85 43.52 18.54
CA ARG A 13 26.49 42.73 19.62
C ARG A 13 27.24 43.52 20.70
N GLU A 14 27.23 44.85 20.66
CA GLU A 14 27.81 45.70 21.71
C GLU A 14 27.04 45.62 23.03
N TRP A 15 27.73 45.91 24.14
CA TRP A 15 27.12 45.96 25.47
C TRP A 15 26.39 47.28 25.69
N PHE A 16 25.16 47.23 26.19
CA PHE A 16 24.38 48.41 26.56
C PHE A 16 23.57 48.18 27.85
N ILE A 17 23.07 49.27 28.43
CA ILE A 17 22.18 49.26 29.60
C ILE A 17 20.74 49.44 29.09
N PRO A 18 19.88 48.41 29.14
CA PRO A 18 18.50 48.50 28.70
C PRO A 18 17.66 49.33 29.67
N ARG A 19 16.70 50.08 29.13
CA ARG A 19 15.70 50.84 29.90
C ARG A 19 14.60 49.92 30.44
N PHE A 20 14.27 48.87 29.67
CA PHE A 20 13.24 47.88 30.02
C PHE A 20 13.79 46.46 29.88
N GLN A 21 13.25 45.50 30.65
CA GLN A 21 13.73 44.10 30.64
C GLN A 21 13.67 43.43 29.26
N ASN A 22 12.71 43.82 28.43
CA ASN A 22 12.47 43.28 27.08
C ASN A 22 13.26 44.01 25.97
N GLU A 23 13.96 45.10 26.27
CA GLU A 23 14.74 45.85 25.27
C GLU A 23 15.98 45.07 24.85
N ARG A 24 16.14 44.77 23.57
CA ARG A 24 17.20 43.90 23.02
C ARG A 24 18.14 44.61 22.04
N TRP A 25 17.99 45.92 21.89
CA TRP A 25 18.72 46.77 20.95
C TRP A 25 19.36 47.94 21.71
N CYS A 26 20.51 48.44 21.25
CA CYS A 26 21.22 49.53 21.92
C CYS A 26 20.76 50.94 21.50
N CYS A 27 20.06 51.08 20.37
CA CYS A 27 19.55 52.36 19.85
C CYS A 27 18.25 52.16 19.04
N PRO A 28 17.44 53.21 18.81
CA PRO A 28 16.18 53.11 18.07
C PRO A 28 16.30 52.41 16.70
N GLU A 29 17.36 52.71 15.94
CA GLU A 29 17.62 52.12 14.61
C GLU A 29 17.77 50.58 14.70
N HIS A 30 18.57 50.09 15.65
CA HIS A 30 18.71 48.65 15.88
C HIS A 30 17.41 48.01 16.40
N GLY A 31 16.55 48.78 17.05
CA GLY A 31 15.21 48.34 17.47
C GLY A 31 14.30 48.12 16.27
N GLU A 32 14.30 49.06 15.32
CA GLU A 32 13.56 48.96 14.07
C GLU A 32 14.06 47.78 13.21
N GLU A 33 15.38 47.68 13.00
CA GLU A 33 15.96 46.57 12.22
C GLU A 33 15.62 45.20 12.84
N LEU A 34 15.71 45.08 14.17
CA LEU A 34 15.34 43.86 14.88
C LEU A 34 13.85 43.56 14.72
N GLY A 35 12.99 44.58 14.78
CA GLY A 35 11.56 44.47 14.54
C GLY A 35 11.25 43.92 13.15
N VAL A 36 11.85 44.50 12.11
CA VAL A 36 11.72 44.04 10.72
C VAL A 36 12.19 42.59 10.58
N ARG A 37 13.38 42.25 11.08
CA ARG A 37 13.93 40.88 11.01
C ARG A 37 13.03 39.86 11.70
N LEU A 38 12.48 40.18 12.87
CA LEU A 38 11.57 39.29 13.60
C LEU A 38 10.24 39.13 12.85
N ASN A 39 9.70 40.21 12.29
CA ASN A 39 8.47 40.18 11.51
C ASN A 39 8.60 39.29 10.26
N LEU A 40 9.70 39.43 9.51
CA LEU A 40 9.99 38.58 8.34
C LEU A 40 10.09 37.11 8.73
N LYS A 41 10.87 36.79 9.78
CA LYS A 41 11.03 35.42 10.28
C LYS A 41 9.71 34.82 10.77
N ASN A 42 8.87 35.61 11.44
CA ASN A 42 7.56 35.16 11.89
C ASN A 42 6.60 34.92 10.72
N ARG A 43 6.63 35.79 9.70
CA ARG A 43 5.86 35.62 8.46
C ARG A 43 6.25 34.35 7.71
N GLU A 44 7.56 34.10 7.55
CA GLU A 44 8.04 32.86 6.93
C GLU A 44 7.59 31.60 7.68
N LYS A 45 7.70 31.62 9.02
CA LYS A 45 7.22 30.52 9.87
C LYS A 45 5.72 30.31 9.72
N ALA A 46 4.92 31.38 9.68
CA ALA A 46 3.48 31.31 9.49
C ALA A 46 3.11 30.71 8.14
N ILE A 47 3.78 31.12 7.05
CA ILE A 47 3.57 30.56 5.71
C ILE A 47 3.88 29.06 5.69
N LYS A 48 5.04 28.65 6.20
CA LYS A 48 5.44 27.24 6.28
C LYS A 48 4.45 26.40 7.11
N ALA A 49 3.95 26.94 8.22
CA ALA A 49 2.97 26.26 9.06
C ALA A 49 1.63 26.08 8.33
N LEU A 50 1.15 27.11 7.61
CA LEU A 50 -0.06 27.04 6.80
C LEU A 50 0.07 26.03 5.66
N GLU A 51 1.19 26.01 4.95
CA GLU A 51 1.45 25.03 3.89
C GLU A 51 1.47 23.59 4.42
N THR A 52 2.13 23.38 5.56
CA THR A 52 2.17 22.06 6.22
C THR A 52 0.77 21.62 6.61
N LYS A 53 -0.03 22.50 7.22
CA LYS A 53 -1.42 22.23 7.58
C LYS A 53 -2.26 21.89 6.35
N ARG A 54 -2.15 22.67 5.27
CA ARG A 54 -2.85 22.40 3.99
C ARG A 54 -2.48 21.04 3.41
N ARG A 55 -1.19 20.67 3.39
CA ARG A 55 -0.73 19.35 2.91
C ARG A 55 -1.29 18.22 3.75
N GLN A 56 -1.29 18.37 5.08
CA GLN A 56 -1.86 17.37 6.00
C GLN A 56 -3.37 17.20 5.80
N GLU A 57 -4.11 18.29 5.67
CA GLU A 57 -5.56 18.26 5.42
C GLU A 57 -5.89 17.61 4.07
N GLN A 58 -5.13 17.94 3.02
CA GLN A 58 -5.28 17.31 1.70
C GLN A 58 -4.99 15.80 1.76
N LYS A 59 -3.93 15.38 2.47
CA LYS A 59 -3.63 13.97 2.68
C LYS A 59 -4.78 13.25 3.40
N LYS A 60 -5.26 13.80 4.52
CA LYS A 60 -6.40 13.26 5.26
C LYS A 60 -7.67 13.14 4.39
N LYS A 61 -7.96 14.14 3.55
CA LYS A 61 -9.09 14.10 2.61
C LYS A 61 -8.93 12.97 1.58
N LYS A 62 -7.74 12.81 0.99
CA LYS A 62 -7.44 11.72 0.05
C LYS A 62 -7.57 10.35 0.70
N ASP A 63 -7.03 10.17 1.90
CA ASP A 63 -7.09 8.91 2.64
C ASP A 63 -8.54 8.55 2.99
N LYS A 64 -9.31 9.53 3.49
CA LYS A 64 -10.74 9.35 3.78
C LYS A 64 -11.54 8.96 2.54
N LEU A 65 -11.25 9.59 1.39
CA LEU A 65 -11.89 9.25 0.13
C LEU A 65 -11.52 7.83 -0.33
N LYS A 66 -10.26 7.42 -0.17
CA LYS A 66 -9.79 6.06 -0.50
C LYS A 66 -10.51 5.00 0.34
N ILE A 67 -10.62 5.21 1.65
CA ILE A 67 -11.33 4.30 2.56
C ILE A 67 -12.80 4.19 2.16
N ARG A 68 -13.48 5.32 1.92
CA ARG A 68 -14.88 5.33 1.47
C ARG A 68 -15.06 4.61 0.13
N LYS A 69 -14.12 4.76 -0.80
CA LYS A 69 -14.17 4.05 -2.09
C LYS A 69 -14.00 2.55 -1.93
N LEU A 70 -13.20 2.09 -0.96
CA LEU A 70 -13.02 0.67 -0.65
C LEU A 70 -14.23 0.08 0.08
N SER A 71 -14.85 0.82 1.00
CA SER A 71 -16.00 0.34 1.78
C SER A 71 -17.25 0.08 0.94
N VAL A 72 -17.36 0.72 -0.22
CA VAL A 72 -18.48 0.52 -1.16
C VAL A 72 -18.16 -0.52 -2.25
N LYS A 73 -16.99 -1.17 -2.22
CA LYS A 73 -16.68 -2.22 -3.19
C LYS A 73 -17.43 -3.49 -2.85
N PRO A 74 -18.01 -4.19 -3.84
CA PRO A 74 -18.63 -5.49 -3.62
C PRO A 74 -17.57 -6.54 -3.29
N LEU A 75 -17.95 -7.63 -2.61
CA LEU A 75 -17.06 -8.75 -2.29
C LEU A 75 -16.36 -9.33 -3.54
N SER A 76 -17.04 -9.33 -4.69
CA SER A 76 -16.48 -9.78 -5.98
C SER A 76 -15.24 -9.00 -6.41
N TYR A 77 -15.11 -7.73 -6.03
CA TYR A 77 -13.92 -6.92 -6.28
C TYR A 77 -12.70 -7.51 -5.57
N PHE A 78 -12.84 -7.81 -4.29
CA PHE A 78 -11.76 -8.40 -3.48
C PHE A 78 -11.48 -9.85 -3.88
N ALA A 79 -12.52 -10.63 -4.17
CA ALA A 79 -12.37 -12.00 -4.65
C ALA A 79 -11.58 -12.06 -5.97
N LYS A 80 -11.77 -11.10 -6.89
CA LYS A 80 -10.98 -11.01 -8.13
C LYS A 80 -9.50 -10.73 -7.85
N GLN A 81 -9.20 -9.83 -6.92
CA GLN A 81 -7.81 -9.52 -6.53
C GLN A 81 -7.14 -10.74 -5.89
N ALA A 82 -7.83 -11.39 -4.95
CA ALA A 82 -7.35 -12.62 -4.32
C ALA A 82 -7.15 -13.75 -5.36
N GLN A 83 -8.05 -13.87 -6.34
CA GLN A 83 -7.91 -14.86 -7.41
C GLN A 83 -6.65 -14.65 -8.26
N THR A 84 -6.28 -13.39 -8.54
CA THR A 84 -5.06 -13.09 -9.30
C THR A 84 -3.83 -13.62 -8.58
N GLU A 85 -3.72 -13.34 -7.28
CA GLU A 85 -2.58 -13.78 -6.45
C GLU A 85 -2.60 -15.30 -6.24
N PHE A 86 -3.77 -15.88 -5.93
CA PHE A 86 -3.94 -17.33 -5.83
C PHE A 86 -3.52 -18.03 -7.12
N ASN A 87 -3.96 -17.54 -8.28
CA ASN A 87 -3.58 -18.13 -9.56
C ASN A 87 -2.08 -17.99 -9.86
N ALA A 88 -1.43 -16.93 -9.40
CA ALA A 88 0.02 -16.77 -9.52
C ALA A 88 0.74 -17.79 -8.64
N TYR A 89 0.31 -17.93 -7.38
CA TYR A 89 0.82 -18.92 -6.44
C TYR A 89 0.70 -20.35 -6.98
N ILE A 90 -0.46 -20.77 -7.50
CA ILE A 90 -0.65 -22.13 -8.06
C ILE A 90 0.32 -22.39 -9.23
N ARG A 91 0.53 -21.42 -10.12
CA ARG A 91 1.47 -21.58 -11.24
C ARG A 91 2.92 -21.72 -10.76
N GLU A 92 3.28 -21.00 -9.70
CA GLU A 92 4.61 -21.06 -9.09
C GLU A 92 4.84 -22.38 -8.34
N ARG A 93 3.87 -22.78 -7.49
CA ARG A 93 3.85 -24.04 -6.74
C ARG A 93 4.04 -25.24 -7.66
N ASP A 94 3.34 -25.24 -8.79
CA ASP A 94 3.35 -26.33 -9.77
C ASP A 94 4.36 -26.08 -10.92
N SER A 95 5.28 -25.13 -10.79
CA SER A 95 6.17 -24.68 -11.88
C SER A 95 6.96 -25.82 -12.54
N ALA A 96 7.43 -26.80 -11.76
CA ALA A 96 8.17 -27.96 -12.25
C ALA A 96 7.30 -29.13 -12.76
N GLU A 97 5.98 -29.08 -12.53
CA GLU A 97 5.06 -30.19 -12.85
C GLU A 97 4.59 -30.13 -14.32
N PRO A 98 4.15 -31.23 -14.94
CA PRO A 98 3.46 -31.15 -16.22
C PRO A 98 2.05 -30.54 -16.08
N CYS A 99 1.37 -30.31 -17.21
CA CYS A 99 -0.05 -29.97 -17.18
C CYS A 99 -0.87 -31.07 -16.48
N ILE A 100 -1.66 -30.71 -15.46
CA ILE A 100 -2.46 -31.65 -14.66
C ILE A 100 -3.41 -32.52 -15.51
N SER A 101 -3.90 -32.03 -16.65
CA SER A 101 -4.88 -32.79 -17.45
C SER A 101 -4.28 -33.67 -18.53
N CYS A 102 -3.14 -33.30 -19.11
CA CYS A 102 -2.57 -34.03 -20.25
C CYS A 102 -1.16 -34.57 -20.01
N GLY A 103 -0.55 -34.28 -18.86
CA GLY A 103 0.77 -34.81 -18.50
C GLY A 103 1.94 -34.25 -19.31
N ARG A 104 1.71 -33.30 -20.23
CA ARG A 104 2.76 -32.73 -21.09
C ARG A 104 3.36 -31.44 -20.50
N LEU A 105 4.66 -31.27 -20.74
CA LEU A 105 5.35 -29.99 -20.66
C LEU A 105 5.14 -29.23 -21.98
N HIS A 106 4.71 -27.99 -21.87
CA HIS A 106 4.37 -27.11 -22.99
C HIS A 106 5.22 -25.85 -22.91
N ASN A 107 5.62 -25.32 -24.07
CA ASN A 107 6.30 -24.02 -24.16
C ASN A 107 5.30 -22.83 -24.22
N GLY A 108 4.01 -23.12 -24.06
CA GLY A 108 2.93 -22.13 -24.18
C GLY A 108 2.45 -21.59 -22.83
N GLN A 109 1.36 -20.83 -22.86
CA GLN A 109 0.76 -20.27 -21.66
C GLN A 109 0.19 -21.35 -20.74
N TYR A 110 0.49 -21.21 -19.44
CA TYR A 110 -0.11 -21.98 -18.36
C TYR A 110 -1.07 -21.13 -17.53
N HIS A 111 -2.12 -21.78 -17.03
CA HIS A 111 -3.14 -21.23 -16.16
C HIS A 111 -3.21 -22.02 -14.85
N ALA A 112 -3.91 -21.46 -13.86
CA ALA A 112 -4.35 -22.18 -12.67
C ALA A 112 -5.77 -22.66 -12.96
N GLY A 113 -5.92 -23.93 -13.36
CA GLY A 113 -7.19 -24.51 -13.78
C GLY A 113 -7.90 -25.16 -12.60
N HIS A 114 -9.16 -24.79 -12.37
CA HIS A 114 -10.00 -25.38 -11.33
C HIS A 114 -10.67 -26.66 -11.81
N PHE A 115 -10.60 -27.74 -11.02
CA PHE A 115 -11.31 -28.99 -11.29
C PHE A 115 -12.83 -28.80 -11.17
N ARG A 116 -13.28 -28.23 -10.04
CA ARG A 116 -14.64 -27.73 -9.84
C ARG A 116 -14.71 -26.25 -10.13
N THR A 117 -15.60 -25.85 -11.03
CA THR A 117 -15.67 -24.45 -11.47
C THR A 117 -16.09 -23.53 -10.32
N VAL A 118 -15.46 -22.37 -10.28
CA VAL A 118 -15.72 -21.33 -9.28
C VAL A 118 -17.16 -20.78 -9.33
N GLY A 119 -17.81 -20.86 -10.50
CA GLY A 119 -19.20 -20.43 -10.66
C GLY A 119 -20.20 -21.37 -9.98
N ALA A 120 -19.92 -22.68 -10.00
CA ALA A 120 -20.78 -23.68 -9.37
C ALA A 120 -20.37 -24.02 -7.93
N ASN A 121 -19.09 -23.86 -7.58
CA ASN A 121 -18.51 -24.26 -6.29
C ASN A 121 -17.64 -23.11 -5.73
N PRO A 122 -18.24 -21.96 -5.36
CA PRO A 122 -17.51 -20.78 -4.90
C PRO A 122 -16.71 -21.01 -3.62
N GLU A 123 -17.11 -21.96 -2.77
CA GLU A 123 -16.42 -22.39 -1.56
C GLU A 123 -15.06 -23.06 -1.85
N LEU A 124 -14.91 -23.70 -3.01
CA LEU A 124 -13.66 -24.34 -3.46
C LEU A 124 -12.75 -23.37 -4.26
N ARG A 125 -13.09 -22.09 -4.34
CA ARG A 125 -12.38 -21.10 -5.17
C ARG A 125 -10.89 -21.00 -4.87
N PHE A 126 -10.56 -21.02 -3.58
CA PHE A 126 -9.21 -20.88 -3.05
C PHE A 126 -8.71 -22.19 -2.42
N ASP A 127 -9.39 -23.30 -2.68
CA ASP A 127 -8.92 -24.61 -2.29
C ASP A 127 -7.79 -25.03 -3.25
N GLU A 128 -6.61 -25.21 -2.68
CA GLU A 128 -5.40 -25.63 -3.39
C GLU A 128 -5.50 -27.04 -3.98
N ASP A 129 -6.34 -27.92 -3.41
CA ASP A 129 -6.61 -29.25 -3.95
C ASP A 129 -7.50 -29.18 -5.20
N ASN A 130 -8.31 -28.12 -5.31
CA ASN A 130 -9.19 -27.90 -6.45
C ASN A 130 -8.50 -27.21 -7.64
N CYS A 131 -7.29 -26.65 -7.48
CA CYS A 131 -6.65 -25.82 -8.51
C CYS A 131 -5.19 -26.21 -8.75
N HIS A 132 -4.85 -26.47 -10.02
CA HIS A 132 -3.52 -26.93 -10.43
C HIS A 132 -3.10 -26.34 -11.77
N LYS A 133 -1.80 -26.40 -12.07
CA LYS A 133 -1.26 -25.90 -13.34
C LYS A 133 -1.84 -26.66 -14.54
N GLN A 134 -2.43 -25.91 -15.47
CA GLN A 134 -3.06 -26.44 -16.67
C GLN A 134 -2.66 -25.64 -17.91
N CYS A 135 -2.35 -26.31 -19.01
CA CYS A 135 -1.99 -25.63 -20.27
C CYS A 135 -3.22 -24.99 -20.93
N ALA A 136 -3.01 -23.91 -21.70
CA ALA A 136 -4.07 -23.20 -22.39
C ALA A 136 -5.00 -24.09 -23.25
N PRO A 137 -4.50 -25.08 -24.03
CA PRO A 137 -5.37 -25.98 -24.77
C PRO A 137 -6.34 -26.77 -23.89
N CYS A 138 -5.86 -27.35 -22.78
CA CYS A 138 -6.71 -28.13 -21.88
C CYS A 138 -7.70 -27.24 -21.13
N ASN A 139 -7.25 -26.09 -20.63
CA ASN A 139 -8.08 -25.19 -19.83
C ASN A 139 -9.16 -24.48 -20.66
N ASN A 140 -8.78 -23.89 -21.81
CA ASN A 140 -9.65 -22.96 -22.54
C ASN A 140 -10.45 -23.62 -23.67
N HIS A 141 -9.95 -24.71 -24.27
CA HIS A 141 -10.53 -25.31 -25.48
C HIS A 141 -11.17 -26.68 -25.26
N LEU A 142 -10.78 -27.40 -24.21
CA LEU A 142 -11.27 -28.76 -23.91
C LEU A 142 -12.17 -28.81 -22.67
N SER A 143 -12.81 -27.69 -22.32
CA SER A 143 -13.69 -27.58 -21.14
C SER A 143 -13.01 -28.06 -19.85
N GLY A 144 -11.76 -27.64 -19.63
CA GLY A 144 -10.95 -28.08 -18.49
C GLY A 144 -10.40 -29.51 -18.59
N ASN A 145 -10.63 -30.21 -19.71
CA ASN A 145 -10.17 -31.57 -19.97
C ASN A 145 -10.36 -32.51 -18.75
N ILE A 146 -11.58 -32.51 -18.20
CA ILE A 146 -11.90 -33.18 -16.93
C ILE A 146 -11.59 -34.67 -16.95
N ALA A 147 -11.81 -35.33 -18.09
CA ALA A 147 -11.49 -36.75 -18.27
C ALA A 147 -10.01 -37.06 -18.01
N GLY A 148 -9.09 -36.17 -18.40
CA GLY A 148 -7.67 -36.30 -18.08
C GLY A 148 -7.30 -35.71 -16.72
N TYR A 149 -7.99 -34.64 -16.29
CA TYR A 149 -7.75 -33.99 -15.00
C TYR A 149 -8.04 -34.94 -13.83
N GLN A 150 -9.23 -35.56 -13.80
CA GLN A 150 -9.70 -36.36 -12.68
C GLN A 150 -8.75 -37.49 -12.24
N PRO A 151 -8.30 -38.41 -13.12
CA PRO A 151 -7.40 -39.49 -12.71
C PRO A 151 -6.05 -38.96 -12.21
N ASN A 152 -5.50 -37.92 -12.85
CA ASN A 152 -4.23 -37.32 -12.45
C ASN A 152 -4.36 -36.58 -11.11
N LEU A 153 -5.50 -35.94 -10.85
CA LEU A 153 -5.77 -35.30 -9.57
C LEU A 153 -5.85 -36.34 -8.45
N ILE A 154 -6.60 -37.43 -8.64
CA ILE A 154 -6.67 -38.53 -7.67
C ILE A 154 -5.27 -39.10 -7.40
N ALA A 155 -4.44 -39.28 -8.44
CA ALA A 155 -3.07 -39.73 -8.27
C ALA A 155 -2.20 -38.72 -7.48
N LYS A 156 -2.42 -37.41 -7.68
CA LYS A 156 -1.64 -36.33 -7.04
C LYS A 156 -2.01 -36.10 -5.57
N ILE A 157 -3.31 -36.06 -5.24
CA ILE A 157 -3.78 -35.71 -3.89
C ILE A 157 -4.35 -36.89 -3.11
N GLY A 158 -4.54 -38.05 -3.74
CA GLY A 158 -5.18 -39.21 -3.14
C GLY A 158 -6.70 -39.12 -3.10
N THR A 159 -7.35 -40.27 -2.99
CA THR A 159 -8.81 -40.40 -3.05
C THR A 159 -9.52 -39.67 -1.91
N GLU A 160 -8.97 -39.69 -0.70
CA GLU A 160 -9.58 -39.00 0.45
C GLU A 160 -9.69 -37.49 0.20
N ARG A 161 -8.60 -36.85 -0.22
CA ARG A 161 -8.59 -35.40 -0.51
C ARG A 161 -9.48 -35.06 -1.70
N PHE A 162 -9.44 -35.89 -2.74
CA PHE A 162 -10.32 -35.75 -3.90
C PHE A 162 -11.81 -35.81 -3.52
N ASN A 163 -12.19 -36.73 -2.65
CA ASN A 163 -13.58 -36.87 -2.22
C ASN A 163 -14.10 -35.64 -1.46
N ARG A 164 -13.23 -34.82 -0.85
CA ARG A 164 -13.63 -33.55 -0.22
C ARG A 164 -14.01 -32.46 -1.24
N LEU A 165 -13.67 -32.64 -2.51
CA LEU A 165 -14.01 -31.74 -3.63
C LEU A 165 -15.33 -32.14 -4.32
N SER A 166 -16.06 -33.11 -3.76
CA SER A 166 -17.32 -33.63 -4.30
C SER A 166 -18.54 -32.94 -3.72
#